data_AF-A0A833G4N1-F1
#
_entry.id   AF-A0A833G4N1-F1
#
_cell.length_a   1.000
_cell.length_b   1.000
_cell.length_c   1.000
_cell.angle_alpha   90.00
_cell.angle_beta   90.00
_cell.angle_gamma   90.00
#
_symmetry.space_group_name_H-M   'P 1'
#
loop_
_entity.id
_entity.type
_entity.pdbx_description
1 polymer ?
#
loop_
_entity_poly.entity_id
_entity_poly.type
_entity_poly.pdbx_seq_one_letter_code
_entity_poly.pdbx_strand_id
1 'polypeptide(L)'
;MAEDPGRRRLGRGLAALIGDMGTEPVAERPSATSPRRLPLAFLRANPRNPRKAFDTDDLNDLAASIREKGVVQPILVRPVAGADDSYEIIAGERRWRAAQKAGLHEVPVVVHDVSDKEALELAIIENVQRADLNPLEEAVGYQQLIEEHSYSQAQLAEVIGKSRPHIANTLRLLKLPDSVREYLKTGQLSAG
;
A
#
# COMPACT_ATOMS: atom_id res chain seq x y z
N MET A 1 -62.79 -18.09 -27.39
CA MET A 1 -63.71 -17.11 -26.78
C MET A 1 -63.40 -17.10 -25.28
N ALA A 2 -62.59 -16.15 -24.84
CA ALA A 2 -62.32 -15.78 -23.43
C ALA A 2 -61.52 -14.46 -23.47
N GLU A 3 -62.05 -13.44 -22.81
CA GLU A 3 -61.56 -12.05 -22.76
C GLU A 3 -60.40 -11.88 -21.74
N ASP A 4 -59.53 -10.88 -21.97
CA ASP A 4 -58.89 -10.15 -20.87
C ASP A 4 -58.62 -8.67 -21.28
N PRO A 5 -59.31 -7.69 -20.68
CA PRO A 5 -59.11 -6.26 -20.92
C PRO A 5 -58.36 -5.58 -19.76
N GLY A 6 -57.31 -4.79 -20.04
CA GLY A 6 -56.87 -3.82 -19.03
C GLY A 6 -55.43 -3.30 -19.07
N ARG A 7 -54.99 -2.66 -20.16
CA ARG A 7 -53.81 -1.77 -20.09
C ARG A 7 -54.23 -0.38 -19.60
N ARG A 8 -54.25 -0.19 -18.27
CA ARG A 8 -54.38 1.13 -17.63
C ARG A 8 -52.98 1.74 -17.40
N ARG A 9 -52.80 2.92 -17.99
CA ARG A 9 -51.63 3.81 -17.88
C ARG A 9 -51.54 4.37 -16.45
N LEU A 10 -50.45 4.08 -15.74
CA LEU A 10 -50.06 4.64 -14.43
C LEU A 10 -48.53 4.67 -14.41
N GLY A 11 -47.79 5.75 -14.20
CA GLY A 11 -48.14 7.15 -14.03
C GLY A 11 -46.88 7.97 -14.33
N ARG A 12 -47.06 9.09 -15.04
CA ARG A 12 -46.09 10.17 -15.25
C ARG A 12 -45.83 10.97 -13.96
N GLY A 13 -45.73 10.29 -12.82
CA GLY A 13 -45.88 10.91 -11.49
C GLY A 13 -44.59 11.09 -10.68
N LEU A 14 -43.46 10.49 -11.06
CA LEU A 14 -42.21 10.65 -10.29
C LEU A 14 -41.25 11.70 -10.84
N ALA A 15 -41.37 12.08 -12.11
CA ALA A 15 -40.47 13.07 -12.72
C ALA A 15 -40.74 14.53 -12.28
N ALA A 16 -41.85 14.78 -11.56
CA ALA A 16 -42.23 16.12 -11.11
C ALA A 16 -41.82 16.43 -9.66
N LEU A 17 -41.17 15.49 -8.96
CA LEU A 17 -40.82 15.60 -7.53
C LEU A 17 -39.32 15.64 -7.25
N ILE A 18 -38.47 15.45 -8.27
CA ILE A 18 -37.03 15.66 -8.15
C ILE A 18 -36.77 17.06 -8.69
N GLY A 19 -37.03 18.01 -7.80
CA GLY A 19 -36.81 19.42 -8.04
C GLY A 19 -35.36 19.70 -8.37
N ASP A 20 -35.23 20.63 -9.31
CA ASP A 20 -34.17 21.60 -9.49
C ASP A 20 -33.39 21.87 -8.18
N MET A 21 -32.32 21.11 -7.97
CA MET A 21 -31.25 21.44 -7.04
C MET A 21 -30.05 21.72 -7.92
N GLY A 22 -29.81 23.01 -8.15
CA GLY A 22 -28.64 23.51 -8.86
C GLY A 22 -27.40 22.77 -8.39
N THR A 23 -26.80 22.04 -9.31
CA THR A 23 -25.47 21.47 -9.15
C THR A 23 -24.50 22.62 -9.34
N GLU A 24 -24.30 23.40 -8.28
CA GLU A 24 -23.03 24.10 -8.14
C GLU A 24 -21.92 23.05 -8.24
N PRO A 25 -20.81 23.32 -8.94
CA PRO A 25 -19.71 22.38 -9.00
C PRO A 25 -19.09 22.32 -7.60
N VAL A 26 -19.58 21.39 -6.79
CA VAL A 26 -18.89 20.94 -5.59
C VAL A 26 -17.59 20.36 -6.12
N ALA A 27 -16.49 21.11 -5.97
CA ALA A 27 -15.16 20.64 -6.33
C ALA A 27 -15.01 19.25 -5.73
N GLU A 28 -15.04 18.23 -6.59
CA GLU A 28 -14.83 16.85 -6.22
C GLU A 28 -13.45 16.82 -5.57
N ARG A 29 -13.42 16.81 -4.22
CA ARG A 29 -12.22 16.40 -3.50
C ARG A 29 -11.93 15.02 -4.06
N PRO A 30 -10.80 14.82 -4.77
CA PRO A 30 -10.56 13.56 -5.45
C PRO A 30 -10.63 12.48 -4.38
N SER A 31 -11.54 11.53 -4.58
CA SER A 31 -11.62 10.32 -3.76
C SER A 31 -10.21 9.78 -3.57
N ALA A 32 -9.75 9.71 -2.31
CA ALA A 32 -8.38 9.39 -1.90
C ALA A 32 -7.94 7.95 -2.24
N THR A 33 -8.56 7.33 -3.24
CA THR A 33 -8.40 5.90 -3.56
C THR A 33 -8.29 5.64 -5.07
N SER A 34 -8.52 6.64 -5.92
CA SER A 34 -8.35 6.47 -7.38
C SER A 34 -6.88 6.69 -7.77
N PRO A 35 -6.25 5.77 -8.52
CA PRO A 35 -4.90 5.96 -9.01
C PRO A 35 -4.84 7.21 -9.90
N ARG A 36 -3.97 8.15 -9.59
CA ARG A 36 -3.71 9.33 -10.43
C ARG A 36 -2.26 9.33 -10.91
N ARG A 37 -1.97 10.04 -11.99
CA ARG A 37 -0.60 10.15 -12.52
C ARG A 37 0.08 11.35 -11.88
N LEU A 38 1.30 11.17 -11.38
CA LEU A 38 2.14 12.26 -10.87
C LEU A 38 3.52 12.25 -11.53
N PRO A 39 4.11 13.44 -11.78
CA PRO A 39 5.51 13.56 -12.17
C PRO A 39 6.43 12.91 -11.15
N LEU A 40 7.47 12.19 -11.59
CA LEU A 40 8.43 11.59 -10.66
C LEU A 40 9.18 12.64 -9.84
N ALA A 41 9.34 13.86 -10.37
CA ALA A 41 10.00 14.98 -9.69
C ALA A 41 9.29 15.41 -8.40
N PHE A 42 7.99 15.11 -8.29
CA PHE A 42 7.18 15.42 -7.12
C PHE A 42 7.29 14.34 -6.03
N LEU A 43 7.91 13.20 -6.34
CA LEU A 43 8.03 12.06 -5.44
C LEU A 43 9.40 12.06 -4.75
N ARG A 44 9.40 11.86 -3.43
CA ARG A 44 10.60 11.75 -2.60
C ARG A 44 10.65 10.39 -1.91
N ALA A 45 11.85 9.83 -1.81
CA ALA A 45 12.07 8.61 -1.06
C ALA A 45 11.81 8.84 0.43
N ASN A 46 11.24 7.84 1.10
CA ASN A 46 11.06 7.88 2.54
C ASN A 46 12.39 7.56 3.23
N PRO A 47 12.94 8.48 4.04
CA PRO A 47 14.21 8.26 4.74
C PRO A 47 14.16 7.10 5.76
N ARG A 48 12.95 6.70 6.18
CA ARG A 48 12.71 5.59 7.09
C ARG A 48 12.43 4.25 6.39
N ASN A 49 12.66 4.14 5.07
CA ASN A 49 12.44 2.87 4.40
C ASN A 49 13.32 1.76 5.03
N PRO A 50 12.71 0.69 5.58
CA PRO A 50 13.47 -0.40 6.21
C PRO A 50 14.36 -1.14 5.21
N ARG A 51 14.03 -1.12 3.91
CA ARG A 51 14.86 -1.74 2.87
C ARG A 51 16.00 -0.82 2.44
N LYS A 52 17.19 -1.05 3.02
CA LYS A 52 18.41 -0.29 2.71
C LYS A 52 19.20 -0.81 1.50
N ALA A 53 19.03 -2.08 1.14
CA ALA A 53 19.72 -2.71 0.02
C ALA A 53 18.75 -3.07 -1.12
N PHE A 54 19.08 -2.61 -2.33
CA PHE A 54 18.41 -2.99 -3.55
C PHE A 54 19.45 -3.65 -4.45
N ASP A 55 19.15 -4.88 -4.88
CA ASP A 55 19.95 -5.54 -5.90
C ASP A 55 19.84 -4.73 -7.19
N THR A 56 21.00 -4.44 -7.79
CA THR A 56 21.09 -3.56 -8.96
C THR A 56 20.57 -4.25 -10.21
N ASP A 57 20.76 -5.58 -10.31
CA ASP A 57 20.36 -6.38 -11.47
C ASP A 57 18.84 -6.53 -11.51
N ASP A 58 18.24 -6.93 -10.39
CA ASP A 58 16.79 -6.94 -10.16
C ASP A 58 16.11 -5.61 -10.56
N LEU A 59 16.77 -4.49 -10.24
CA LEU A 59 16.23 -3.16 -10.50
C LEU A 59 16.35 -2.79 -11.98
N ASN A 60 17.38 -3.26 -12.68
CA ASN A 60 17.53 -3.09 -14.12
C ASN A 60 16.49 -3.92 -14.88
N ASP A 61 16.22 -5.16 -14.46
CA ASP A 61 15.19 -6.01 -15.03
C ASP A 61 13.79 -5.40 -14.84
N LEU A 62 13.50 -4.89 -13.64
CA LEU A 62 12.25 -4.18 -13.38
C LEU A 62 12.14 -2.90 -14.23
N ALA A 63 13.24 -2.17 -14.43
CA ALA A 63 13.25 -0.98 -15.28
C ALA A 63 13.00 -1.33 -16.76
N ALA A 64 13.55 -2.45 -17.26
CA ALA A 64 13.27 -2.95 -18.60
C ALA A 64 11.78 -3.29 -18.76
N SER A 65 11.21 -4.03 -17.80
CA SER A 65 9.77 -4.35 -17.81
C SER A 65 8.89 -3.10 -17.73
N ILE A 66 9.27 -2.10 -16.91
CA ILE A 66 8.52 -0.85 -16.78
C ILE A 66 8.60 -0.02 -18.07
N ARG A 67 9.72 -0.07 -18.80
CA ARG A 67 9.85 0.63 -20.08
C ARG A 67 8.86 0.12 -21.13
N GLU A 68 8.60 -1.19 -21.15
CA GLU A 68 7.67 -1.82 -22.09
C GLU A 68 6.20 -1.69 -21.66
N LYS A 69 5.91 -1.92 -20.38
CA LYS A 69 4.53 -2.10 -19.88
C LYS A 69 4.04 -0.94 -19.03
N GLY A 70 4.91 0.01 -18.70
CA GLY A 70 4.65 1.01 -17.68
C GLY A 70 4.64 0.41 -16.27
N VAL A 71 4.36 1.27 -15.29
CA VAL A 71 4.17 0.85 -13.91
C VAL A 71 2.74 0.32 -13.75
N VAL A 72 2.58 -0.99 -13.60
CA VAL A 72 1.26 -1.64 -13.48
C VAL A 72 0.64 -1.42 -12.10
N GLN A 73 1.44 -1.58 -11.04
CA GLN A 73 0.97 -1.37 -9.67
C GLN A 73 1.30 0.06 -9.20
N PRO A 74 0.29 0.88 -8.83
CA PRO A 74 0.49 2.24 -8.38
C PRO A 74 1.38 2.36 -7.14
N ILE A 75 2.11 3.46 -7.04
CA ILE A 75 2.99 3.78 -5.91
C ILE A 75 2.17 4.45 -4.81
N LEU A 76 2.30 4.01 -3.58
CA LEU A 76 1.58 4.60 -2.45
C LEU A 76 2.37 5.79 -1.93
N VAL A 77 1.74 6.96 -1.86
CA VAL A 77 2.40 8.20 -1.48
C VAL A 77 1.52 9.01 -0.53
N ARG A 78 2.13 9.93 0.21
CA ARG A 78 1.44 10.94 1.03
C ARG A 78 1.91 12.34 0.71
N PRO A 79 1.07 13.37 0.83
CA PRO A 79 1.50 14.74 0.67
C PRO A 79 2.49 15.13 1.79
N VAL A 80 3.48 15.97 1.47
CA VAL A 80 4.40 16.54 2.46
C VAL A 80 3.78 17.83 3.01
N ALA A 81 3.58 17.89 4.33
CA ALA A 81 3.02 19.08 4.97
C ALA A 81 3.87 20.32 4.71
N GLY A 82 3.25 21.40 4.22
CA GLY A 82 3.91 22.68 3.96
C GLY A 82 4.71 22.76 2.65
N ALA A 83 4.62 21.77 1.77
CA ALA A 83 5.21 21.81 0.44
C ALA A 83 4.19 21.38 -0.63
N ASP A 84 3.78 22.33 -1.47
CA ASP A 84 2.95 22.03 -2.63
C ASP A 84 3.70 21.13 -3.62
N ASP A 85 2.96 20.24 -4.29
CA ASP A 85 3.49 19.29 -5.28
C ASP A 85 4.67 18.43 -4.78
N SER A 86 4.72 18.15 -3.48
CA SER A 86 5.71 17.26 -2.87
C SER A 86 5.02 16.10 -2.17
N TYR A 87 5.43 14.89 -2.53
CA TYR A 87 4.88 13.65 -1.98
C TYR A 87 6.00 12.74 -1.50
N GLU A 88 5.78 12.09 -0.35
CA GLU A 88 6.69 11.09 0.18
C GLU A 88 6.16 9.69 -0.14
N ILE A 89 7.06 8.81 -0.58
CA ILE A 89 6.72 7.43 -0.94
C ILE A 89 6.53 6.59 0.33
N ILE A 90 5.33 6.10 0.56
CA ILE A 90 5.03 5.13 1.63
C ILE A 90 5.48 3.74 1.20
N ALA A 91 5.05 3.30 0.01
CA ALA A 91 5.34 1.96 -0.52
C ALA A 91 5.58 1.98 -2.02
N GLY A 92 6.41 1.05 -2.50
CA GLY A 92 6.75 0.92 -3.92
C GLY A 92 8.03 1.65 -4.35
N GLU A 93 8.98 1.89 -3.45
CA GLU A 93 10.23 2.59 -3.79
C GLU A 93 11.03 1.92 -4.93
N ARG A 94 11.03 0.58 -5.01
CA ARG A 94 11.65 -0.14 -6.16
C ARG A 94 11.04 0.28 -7.49
N ARG A 95 9.72 0.42 -7.55
CA ARG A 95 8.98 0.82 -8.74
C ARG A 95 9.30 2.26 -9.12
N TRP A 96 9.38 3.16 -8.14
CA TRP A 96 9.81 4.55 -8.37
C TRP A 96 11.24 4.63 -8.92
N ARG A 97 12.20 3.92 -8.31
CA ARG A 97 13.59 3.90 -8.79
C ARG A 97 13.72 3.28 -10.18
N ALA A 98 13.02 2.17 -10.43
CA ALA A 98 13.01 1.53 -11.73
C ALA A 98 12.32 2.39 -12.80
N ALA A 99 11.27 3.13 -12.44
CA ALA A 99 10.62 4.10 -13.34
C ALA A 99 11.54 5.28 -13.70
N GLN A 100 12.34 5.79 -12.75
CA GLN A 100 13.39 6.78 -13.04
C GLN A 100 14.40 6.21 -14.05
N LYS A 101 14.91 4.99 -13.82
CA LYS A 101 15.83 4.32 -14.76
C LYS A 101 15.21 4.01 -16.12
N ALA A 102 13.91 3.73 -16.15
CA ALA A 102 13.16 3.50 -17.38
C ALA A 102 13.00 4.79 -18.21
N GLY A 103 13.23 5.97 -17.62
CA GLY A 103 13.07 7.26 -18.26
C GLY A 103 11.62 7.73 -18.31
N LEU A 104 10.75 7.23 -17.42
CA LEU A 104 9.37 7.71 -17.34
C LEU A 104 9.32 9.12 -16.76
N HIS A 105 8.39 9.94 -17.24
CA HIS A 105 8.13 11.28 -16.70
C HIS A 105 7.08 11.26 -15.58
N GLU A 106 6.13 10.33 -15.65
CA GLU A 106 5.04 10.19 -14.70
C GLU A 106 4.81 8.73 -14.31
N VAL A 107 4.27 8.52 -13.12
CA VAL A 107 3.89 7.21 -12.58
C VAL A 107 2.49 7.24 -11.98
N PRO A 108 1.75 6.13 -12.03
CA PRO A 108 0.50 6.00 -11.30
C PRO A 108 0.80 5.93 -9.80
N VAL A 109 0.05 6.71 -9.03
CA VAL A 109 0.16 6.80 -7.58
C VAL A 109 -1.22 6.75 -6.94
N VAL A 110 -1.27 6.26 -5.71
CA VAL A 110 -2.42 6.46 -4.82
C VAL A 110 -1.96 7.39 -3.70
N VAL A 111 -2.68 8.49 -3.51
CA VAL A 111 -2.36 9.49 -2.48
C VAL A 111 -3.20 9.20 -1.25
N HIS A 112 -2.56 8.88 -0.14
CA HIS A 112 -3.18 8.75 1.16
C HIS A 112 -2.78 9.96 2.02
N ASP A 113 -3.77 10.71 2.48
CA ASP A 113 -3.57 11.79 3.44
C ASP A 113 -3.53 11.17 4.85
N VAL A 114 -2.32 10.78 5.27
CA VAL A 114 -2.06 10.05 6.51
C VAL A 114 -0.89 10.67 7.26
N SER A 115 -0.94 10.63 8.59
CA SER A 115 0.12 11.11 9.47
C SER A 115 1.43 10.33 9.28
N ASP A 116 2.56 10.86 9.77
CA ASP A 116 3.86 10.17 9.77
C ASP A 116 3.78 8.77 10.41
N LYS A 117 2.98 8.66 11.46
CA LYS A 117 2.77 7.40 12.16
C LYS A 117 2.00 6.43 11.25
N GLU A 118 0.83 6.80 10.77
CA GLU A 118 0.01 5.94 9.90
C GLU A 118 0.73 5.55 8.60
N ALA A 119 1.52 6.46 8.03
CA ALA A 119 2.35 6.18 6.87
C ALA A 119 3.39 5.09 7.15
N LEU A 120 4.10 5.20 8.27
CA LEU A 120 5.08 4.18 8.68
C LEU A 120 4.41 2.83 8.94
N GLU A 121 3.24 2.85 9.57
CA GLU A 121 2.42 1.67 9.84
C GLU A 121 2.07 0.92 8.54
N LEU A 122 1.52 1.63 7.56
CA LEU A 122 1.17 1.08 6.25
C LEU A 122 2.40 0.52 5.53
N ALA A 123 3.53 1.21 5.61
CA ALA A 123 4.79 0.75 5.02
C ALA A 123 5.29 -0.56 5.66
N ILE A 124 5.22 -0.68 6.99
CA ILE A 124 5.63 -1.90 7.69
C ILE A 124 4.66 -3.05 7.37
N ILE A 125 3.34 -2.80 7.37
CA ILE A 125 2.32 -3.81 7.04
C ILE A 125 2.54 -4.35 5.61
N GLU A 126 2.70 -3.47 4.62
CA GLU A 126 2.95 -3.89 3.23
C GLU A 126 4.23 -4.71 3.12
N ASN A 127 5.30 -4.26 3.79
CA ASN A 127 6.56 -4.99 3.76
C ASN A 127 6.44 -6.37 4.41
N VAL A 128 5.76 -6.49 5.55
CA VAL A 128 5.51 -7.75 6.29
C VAL A 128 4.62 -8.72 5.53
N GLN A 129 3.71 -8.23 4.69
CA GLN A 129 2.83 -9.07 3.87
C GLN A 129 3.52 -9.65 2.62
N ARG A 130 4.81 -9.36 2.41
CA ARG A 130 5.57 -9.93 1.30
C ARG A 130 5.84 -11.43 1.51
N ALA A 131 5.68 -12.20 0.44
CA ALA A 131 5.87 -13.65 0.46
C ALA A 131 7.35 -14.09 0.56
N ASP A 132 8.30 -13.19 0.27
CA ASP A 132 9.73 -13.47 0.17
C ASP A 132 10.55 -13.05 1.40
N LEU A 133 9.89 -12.73 2.52
CA LEU A 133 10.57 -12.35 3.76
C LEU A 133 11.22 -13.54 4.46
N ASN A 134 12.40 -13.31 5.03
CA ASN A 134 12.97 -14.27 5.96
C ASN A 134 12.25 -14.18 7.33
N PRO A 135 12.24 -15.26 8.14
CA PRO A 135 11.54 -15.28 9.42
C PRO A 135 11.98 -14.20 10.43
N LEU A 136 13.22 -13.72 10.32
CA LEU A 136 13.72 -12.64 11.18
C LEU A 136 13.25 -11.27 10.73
N GLU A 137 13.17 -11.01 9.43
CA GLU A 137 12.61 -9.77 8.88
C GLU A 137 11.13 -9.65 9.25
N GLU A 138 10.39 -10.76 9.14
CA GLU A 138 9.00 -10.83 9.61
C GLU A 138 8.92 -10.49 11.12
N ALA A 139 9.79 -11.08 11.93
CA ALA A 139 9.84 -10.82 13.37
C ALA A 139 10.18 -9.37 13.71
N VAL A 140 11.15 -8.76 13.02
CA VAL A 140 11.51 -7.35 13.19
C VAL A 140 10.33 -6.45 12.83
N GLY A 141 9.64 -6.72 11.71
CA GLY A 141 8.44 -5.97 11.33
C GLY A 141 7.32 -6.06 12.37
N TYR A 142 7.09 -7.25 12.93
CA TYR A 142 6.13 -7.43 14.03
C TYR A 142 6.53 -6.66 15.29
N GLN A 143 7.81 -6.71 15.68
CA GLN A 143 8.30 -5.97 16.84
C GLN A 143 8.09 -4.47 16.64
N GLN A 144 8.42 -3.95 15.45
CA GLN A 144 8.27 -2.54 15.14
C GLN A 144 6.82 -2.07 15.22
N LEU A 145 5.86 -2.85 14.71
CA LEU A 145 4.43 -2.55 14.84
C LEU A 145 3.96 -2.56 16.31
N ILE A 146 4.48 -3.47 17.14
CA ILE A 146 4.13 -3.52 18.56
C ILE A 146 4.71 -2.31 19.31
N GLU A 147 5.98 -1.97 19.08
CA GLU A 147 6.69 -0.93 19.83
C GLU A 147 6.29 0.49 19.39
N GLU A 148 6.19 0.74 18.08
CA GLU A 148 5.94 2.09 17.56
C GLU A 148 4.43 2.41 17.43
N HIS A 149 3.61 1.39 17.19
CA HIS A 149 2.16 1.55 16.98
C HIS A 149 1.30 0.97 18.12
N SER A 150 1.93 0.43 19.16
CA SER A 150 1.25 -0.11 20.34
C SER A 150 0.25 -1.23 20.02
N TYR A 151 0.49 -1.98 18.94
CA TYR A 151 -0.29 -3.16 18.61
C TYR A 151 -0.16 -4.21 19.70
N SER A 152 -1.28 -4.77 20.15
CA SER A 152 -1.25 -6.07 20.81
C SER A 152 -0.99 -7.18 19.79
N GLN A 153 -0.44 -8.31 20.24
CA GLN A 153 -0.26 -9.49 19.37
C GLN A 153 -1.59 -10.00 18.76
N ALA A 154 -2.72 -9.75 19.43
CA ALA A 154 -4.04 -10.12 18.93
C ALA A 154 -4.47 -9.21 17.77
N GLN A 155 -4.36 -7.89 17.93
CA GLN A 155 -4.66 -6.93 16.86
C GLN A 155 -3.73 -7.12 15.66
N LEU A 156 -2.44 -7.36 15.90
CA LEU A 156 -1.48 -7.61 14.82
C LEU A 156 -1.83 -8.88 14.04
N ALA A 157 -2.28 -9.94 14.72
CA ALA A 157 -2.73 -11.18 14.09
C ALA A 157 -3.93 -10.94 13.14
N GLU A 158 -4.88 -10.10 13.56
CA GLU A 158 -6.04 -9.72 12.72
C GLU A 158 -5.61 -8.91 11.49
N VAL A 159 -4.78 -7.89 11.67
CA VAL A 159 -4.32 -7.01 10.57
C VAL A 159 -3.48 -7.76 9.53
N ILE A 160 -2.61 -8.66 9.96
CA ILE A 160 -1.72 -9.42 9.07
C ILE A 160 -2.40 -10.70 8.53
N GLY A 161 -3.53 -11.12 9.11
CA GLY A 161 -4.24 -12.34 8.71
C GLY A 161 -3.50 -13.63 9.13
N LYS A 162 -2.85 -13.61 10.30
CA LYS A 162 -2.11 -14.76 10.88
C LYS A 162 -2.68 -15.12 12.24
N SER A 163 -2.26 -16.26 12.79
CA SER A 163 -2.69 -16.67 14.13
C SER A 163 -1.86 -15.96 15.21
N ARG A 164 -2.47 -15.64 16.36
CA ARG A 164 -1.71 -15.10 17.51
C ARG A 164 -0.51 -15.98 17.91
N PRO A 165 -0.60 -17.33 17.93
CA PRO A 165 0.57 -18.19 18.17
C PRO A 165 1.68 -18.02 17.14
N HIS A 166 1.36 -17.81 15.85
CA HIS A 166 2.35 -17.52 14.81
C HIS A 166 3.14 -16.26 15.16
N ILE A 167 2.44 -15.14 15.41
CA ILE A 167 3.06 -13.87 15.81
C ILE A 167 3.98 -14.06 17.03
N ALA A 168 3.49 -14.74 18.06
CA ALA A 168 4.25 -14.98 19.29
C ALA A 168 5.51 -15.83 19.05
N ASN A 169 5.43 -16.86 18.21
CA ASN A 169 6.56 -17.72 17.88
C ASN A 169 7.60 -16.98 17.03
N THR A 170 7.17 -16.23 16.02
CA THR A 170 8.04 -15.41 15.18
C THR A 170 8.80 -14.38 16.01
N LEU A 171 8.13 -13.69 16.94
CA LEU A 171 8.79 -12.74 17.86
C LEU A 171 9.84 -13.39 18.78
N ARG A 172 9.72 -14.68 19.09
CA ARG A 172 10.72 -15.40 19.92
C ARG A 172 12.04 -15.60 19.18
N LEU A 173 12.04 -15.58 17.84
CA LEU A 173 13.26 -15.68 17.04
C LEU A 173 14.22 -14.52 17.32
N LEU A 174 13.71 -13.35 17.69
CA LEU A 174 14.54 -12.18 18.05
C LEU A 174 15.28 -12.36 19.38
N LYS A 175 14.86 -13.32 20.22
CA LYS A 175 15.50 -13.65 21.50
C LYS A 175 16.60 -14.70 21.35
N LEU A 176 16.80 -15.24 20.16
CA LEU A 176 17.86 -16.21 19.89
C LEU A 176 19.23 -15.52 19.88
N PRO A 177 20.32 -16.23 20.24
CA PRO A 177 21.68 -15.72 20.09
C PRO A 177 21.99 -15.31 18.64
N ASP A 178 22.85 -14.30 18.47
CA ASP A 178 23.20 -13.72 17.16
C ASP A 178 23.67 -14.78 16.14
N SER A 179 24.45 -15.76 16.59
CA SER A 179 24.91 -16.87 15.75
C SER A 179 23.77 -17.68 15.16
N VAL A 180 22.72 -17.94 15.94
CA VAL A 180 21.53 -18.69 15.49
C VAL A 180 20.68 -17.82 14.54
N ARG A 181 20.58 -16.52 14.83
CA ARG A 181 19.89 -15.57 13.95
C ARG A 181 20.56 -15.50 12.58
N GLU A 182 21.88 -15.51 12.52
CA GLU A 182 22.60 -15.52 11.24
C GLU A 182 22.35 -16.80 10.43
N TYR A 183 22.26 -17.95 11.08
CA TYR A 183 21.89 -19.20 10.40
C TYR A 183 20.46 -19.19 9.87
N LEU A 184 19.50 -18.59 10.58
CA LEU A 184 18.13 -18.40 10.08
C LEU A 184 18.11 -17.44 8.89
N LYS A 185 18.88 -16.35 8.95
CA LYS A 185 18.97 -15.35 7.87
C LYS A 185 19.58 -15.92 6.60
N THR A 186 20.59 -16.78 6.72
CA THR A 186 21.28 -17.43 5.59
C THR A 186 20.57 -18.70 5.11
N GLY A 187 19.47 -19.10 5.75
CA GLY A 187 18.71 -20.31 5.40
C GLY A 187 19.38 -21.62 5.80
N GLN A 188 20.43 -21.58 6.62
CA GLN A 188 21.07 -22.78 7.18
C GLN A 188 20.20 -23.46 8.24
N LEU A 189 19.30 -22.71 8.88
CA LEU A 189 18.27 -23.23 9.79
C LEU A 189 16.88 -22.80 9.32
N SER A 190 15.89 -23.67 9.52
CA SER A 190 14.46 -23.36 9.41
C SER A 190 13.91 -22.78 10.71
N ALA A 191 12.79 -22.06 10.63
CA ALA A 191 12.09 -21.52 11.79
C ALA A 191 11.27 -22.58 12.57
N GLY A 192 11.13 -23.80 12.03
CA GLY A 192 10.38 -24.93 12.59
C GLY A 192 11.21 -26.20 12.61
#